data_AF-A0ABD6HD56-F1
#
_entry.id   AF-A0ABD6HD56-F1
#
_cell.length_a   1.000
_cell.length_b   1.000
_cell.length_c   1.000
_cell.angle_alpha   90.00
_cell.angle_beta   90.00
_cell.angle_gamma   90.00
#
_symmetry.space_group_name_H-M   'P 1'
#
loop_
_entity.id
_entity.type
_entity.pdbx_description
1 polymer ?
#
loop_
_entity_poly.entity_id
_entity_poly.type
_entity_poly.pdbx_seq_one_letter_code
_entity_poly.pdbx_strand_id
1 'polypeptide(L)'
;MRNAELTMPWADGDYTFRLGWGELEGLQEACDAGPYVILDRLQTSTWRVGDIAHVIRFGLIGGGKSPVEALTLVRKWVEARPPAENLLFAQAILTAGIVGAPDEKPGEPDAANQKGAMPSTTFPTES
;
A
#
# COMPACT_ATOMS: atom_id res chain seq x y z
N MET A 1 4.73 11.94 2.71
CA MET A 1 3.76 10.99 3.29
C MET A 1 4.07 9.64 2.67
N ARG A 2 4.08 8.53 3.42
CA ARG A 2 4.42 7.22 2.85
C ARG A 2 3.34 6.81 1.84
N ASN A 3 3.68 6.66 0.56
CA ASN A 3 2.69 6.40 -0.50
C ASN A 3 2.31 4.92 -0.63
N ALA A 4 3.10 4.02 -0.01
CA ALA A 4 2.85 2.57 0.05
C ALA A 4 2.66 1.90 -1.33
N GLU A 5 3.24 2.50 -2.38
CA GLU A 5 3.24 1.95 -3.72
C GLU A 5 4.36 0.93 -3.90
N LEU A 6 4.05 -0.15 -4.59
CA LEU A 6 4.97 -1.24 -4.88
C LEU A 6 4.79 -1.66 -6.33
N THR A 7 5.78 -1.38 -7.17
CA THR A 7 5.79 -1.81 -8.57
C THR A 7 6.72 -3.01 -8.72
N MET A 8 6.22 -4.10 -9.30
CA MET A 8 7.02 -5.29 -9.55
C MET A 8 6.53 -6.12 -10.75
N PRO A 9 7.39 -6.98 -11.32
CA PRO A 9 6.97 -7.98 -12.28
C PRO A 9 6.00 -8.97 -11.62
N TRP A 10 4.79 -9.07 -12.17
CA TRP A 10 3.78 -10.01 -11.72
C TRP A 10 2.90 -10.43 -12.90
N ALA A 11 2.53 -11.71 -12.94
CA ALA A 11 1.72 -12.28 -14.00
C ALA A 11 2.28 -12.06 -15.42
N ASP A 12 1.70 -11.13 -16.19
CA ASP A 12 2.01 -10.85 -17.59
C ASP A 12 2.68 -9.49 -17.83
N GLY A 13 3.16 -8.81 -16.78
CA GLY A 13 3.89 -7.56 -16.92
C GLY A 13 4.34 -6.94 -15.60
N ASP A 14 4.67 -5.66 -15.65
CA ASP A 14 4.94 -4.88 -14.44
C ASP A 14 3.65 -4.22 -13.95
N TYR A 15 3.33 -4.44 -12.68
CA TYR A 15 2.12 -3.92 -12.05
C TYR A 15 2.48 -3.09 -10.82
N THR A 16 1.80 -1.96 -10.68
CA THR A 16 1.79 -1.16 -9.46
C THR A 16 0.70 -1.70 -8.54
N PHE A 17 1.06 -1.91 -7.29
CA PHE A 17 0.14 -2.25 -6.21
C PHE A 17 0.21 -1.19 -5.14
N ARG A 18 -0.93 -0.89 -4.52
CA ARG A 18 -1.02 0.01 -3.38
C ARG A 18 -2.28 -0.31 -2.59
N LEU A 19 -2.19 -0.28 -1.27
CA LEU A 19 -3.33 -0.43 -0.37
C LEU A 19 -3.50 0.88 0.40
N GLY A 20 -4.40 1.74 -0.08
CA GLY A 20 -4.83 2.92 0.65
C GLY A 20 -5.85 2.57 1.73
N TRP A 21 -6.36 3.59 2.42
CA TRP A 21 -7.33 3.40 3.50
C TRP A 21 -8.58 2.65 3.03
N GLY A 22 -9.18 3.08 1.90
CA GLY A 22 -10.40 2.45 1.37
C GLY A 22 -10.15 1.01 0.89
N GLU A 23 -8.99 0.73 0.30
CA GLU A 23 -8.61 -0.64 -0.08
C GLU A 23 -8.39 -1.55 1.14
N LEU A 24 -7.83 -1.02 2.23
CA LEU A 24 -7.68 -1.75 3.49
C LEU A 24 -9.05 -1.99 4.18
N GLU A 25 -9.99 -1.05 4.12
CA GLU A 25 -11.37 -1.27 4.59
C GLU A 25 -12.05 -2.37 3.78
N GLY A 26 -12.01 -2.30 2.45
CA GLY A 26 -12.59 -3.33 1.58
C GLY A 26 -11.93 -4.71 1.77
N LEU A 27 -10.62 -4.75 2.01
CA LEU A 27 -9.91 -5.98 2.31
C LEU A 27 -10.38 -6.60 3.63
N GLN A 28 -10.61 -5.80 4.66
CA GLN A 28 -11.11 -6.28 5.96
C GLN A 28 -12.49 -6.91 5.83
N GLU A 29 -13.39 -6.25 5.10
CA GLU A 29 -14.73 -6.77 4.84
C GLU A 29 -14.68 -8.09 4.07
N ALA A 30 -13.83 -8.18 3.04
CA ALA A 30 -13.73 -9.37 2.20
C ALA A 30 -13.10 -10.58 2.92
N CYS A 31 -12.19 -10.33 3.88
CA CYS A 31 -11.49 -11.37 4.62
C CYS A 31 -12.07 -11.66 6.02
N ASP A 32 -13.03 -10.85 6.48
CA ASP A 32 -13.58 -10.87 7.84
C ASP A 32 -12.45 -10.87 8.91
N ALA A 33 -11.47 -9.98 8.72
CA ALA A 33 -10.27 -9.90 9.54
C ALA A 33 -9.56 -8.55 9.39
N GLY A 34 -8.95 -8.06 10.48
CA GLY A 34 -8.09 -6.87 10.44
C GLY A 34 -6.81 -7.08 9.60
N PRO A 35 -6.17 -6.02 9.08
CA PRO A 35 -5.04 -6.15 8.14
C PRO A 35 -3.86 -6.94 8.72
N TYR A 36 -3.53 -6.74 10.00
CA TYR A 36 -2.47 -7.51 10.67
C TYR A 36 -2.84 -8.98 10.89
N VAL A 37 -4.13 -9.29 11.08
CA VAL A 37 -4.58 -10.69 11.19
C VAL A 37 -4.44 -11.40 9.84
N ILE A 38 -4.77 -10.71 8.75
CA ILE A 38 -4.57 -11.23 7.39
C ILE A 38 -3.07 -11.44 7.12
N LEU A 39 -2.23 -10.46 7.47
CA LEU A 39 -0.78 -10.55 7.29
C LEU A 39 -0.18 -11.72 8.08
N ASP A 40 -0.56 -11.89 9.34
CA ASP A 40 -0.12 -13.01 10.18
C ASP A 40 -0.51 -14.36 9.56
N ARG A 41 -1.74 -14.50 9.06
CA ARG A 41 -2.19 -15.71 8.36
C ARG A 41 -1.35 -16.02 7.13
N LEU A 42 -1.04 -15.00 6.33
CA LEU A 42 -0.18 -15.14 5.15
C LEU A 42 1.24 -15.57 5.54
N GLN A 43 1.80 -15.07 6.64
CA GLN A 43 3.15 -15.39 7.11
C GLN A 43 3.25 -16.77 7.77
N THR A 44 2.22 -17.17 8.52
CA THR A 44 2.19 -18.43 9.29
C THR A 44 1.60 -19.61 8.52
N SER A 45 1.27 -19.42 7.24
CA SER A 45 0.64 -20.45 6.39
C SER A 45 -0.73 -20.92 6.88
N THR A 46 -1.45 -20.08 7.63
CA THR A 46 -2.85 -20.33 8.06
C THR A 46 -3.87 -19.56 7.21
N TRP A 47 -3.41 -19.03 6.08
CA TRP A 47 -4.20 -18.24 5.14
C TRP A 47 -5.29 -19.05 4.45
N ARG A 48 -6.39 -18.36 4.14
CA ARG A 48 -7.45 -18.82 3.25
C ARG A 48 -7.08 -18.41 1.83
N VAL A 49 -7.46 -19.18 0.82
CA VAL A 49 -7.22 -18.83 -0.60
C VAL A 49 -7.77 -17.44 -0.95
N GLY A 50 -8.87 -17.03 -0.30
CA GLY A 50 -9.44 -15.70 -0.43
C GLY A 50 -8.51 -14.58 0.09
N ASP A 51 -7.69 -14.83 1.11
CA ASP A 51 -6.77 -13.81 1.64
C ASP A 51 -5.78 -13.38 0.55
N ILE A 52 -5.21 -14.34 -0.19
CA ILE A 52 -4.28 -14.07 -1.29
C ILE A 52 -5.00 -13.31 -2.42
N ALA A 53 -6.17 -13.79 -2.85
CA ALA A 53 -6.91 -13.21 -3.97
C ALA A 53 -7.36 -11.76 -3.67
N HIS A 54 -7.88 -11.49 -2.47
CA HIS A 54 -8.35 -10.16 -2.10
C HIS A 54 -7.20 -9.18 -1.92
N VAL A 55 -6.10 -9.55 -1.28
CA VAL A 55 -4.92 -8.67 -1.13
C VAL A 55 -4.41 -8.21 -2.50
N ILE A 56 -4.25 -9.13 -3.44
CA ILE A 56 -3.78 -8.80 -4.79
C ILE A 56 -4.80 -7.94 -5.53
N ARG A 57 -6.10 -8.28 -5.44
CA ARG A 57 -7.16 -7.52 -6.11
C ARG A 57 -7.22 -6.07 -5.63
N PHE A 58 -7.26 -5.86 -4.31
CA PHE A 58 -7.31 -4.53 -3.72
C PHE A 58 -5.99 -3.77 -3.95
N GLY A 59 -4.85 -4.46 -3.92
CA GLY A 59 -3.56 -3.89 -4.28
C GLY A 59 -3.54 -3.34 -5.71
N LEU A 60 -4.04 -4.10 -6.69
CA LEU A 60 -4.14 -3.65 -8.08
C LEU A 60 -5.06 -2.43 -8.23
N ILE A 61 -6.19 -2.43 -7.51
CA ILE A 61 -7.15 -1.32 -7.54
C ILE A 61 -6.50 -0.04 -7.00
N GLY A 62 -5.89 -0.10 -5.81
CA GLY A 62 -5.23 1.06 -5.23
C GLY A 62 -3.99 1.49 -6.03
N GLY A 63 -3.39 0.59 -6.81
CA GLY A 63 -2.32 0.85 -7.76
C GLY A 63 -2.77 1.37 -9.13
N GLY A 64 -4.08 1.62 -9.32
CA GLY A 64 -4.63 2.32 -10.48
C GLY A 64 -5.33 1.44 -11.52
N LYS A 65 -5.48 0.13 -11.30
CA LYS A 65 -6.34 -0.71 -12.16
C LYS A 65 -7.81 -0.52 -11.83
N SER A 66 -8.69 -0.59 -12.83
CA SER A 66 -10.12 -0.59 -12.55
C SER A 66 -10.54 -1.88 -11.81
N PRO A 67 -11.65 -1.86 -11.04
CA PRO A 67 -12.12 -3.04 -10.33
C PRO A 67 -12.40 -4.26 -11.20
N VAL A 68 -12.80 -4.04 -12.47
CA VAL A 68 -13.09 -5.09 -13.46
C VAL A 68 -11.80 -5.69 -14.01
N GLU A 69 -10.81 -4.86 -14.33
CA GLU A 69 -9.49 -5.34 -14.78
C GLU A 69 -8.79 -6.12 -13.67
N ALA A 70 -8.78 -5.60 -12.44
CA ALA A 70 -8.20 -6.28 -11.29
C ALA A 70 -8.84 -7.65 -11.04
N LEU A 71 -10.18 -7.74 -11.11
CA LEU A 71 -10.90 -9.01 -11.00
C LEU A 71 -10.50 -10.00 -12.11
N THR A 72 -10.38 -9.51 -13.35
CA THR A 72 -10.01 -10.35 -14.50
C THR A 72 -8.60 -10.92 -14.34
N LEU A 73 -7.65 -10.10 -13.91
CA LEU A 73 -6.27 -10.51 -13.65
C LEU A 73 -6.21 -11.53 -12.51
N VAL A 74 -6.89 -11.28 -11.39
CA VAL A 74 -6.89 -12.17 -10.22
C VAL A 74 -7.51 -13.52 -10.56
N ARG A 75 -8.61 -13.56 -11.31
CA ARG A 75 -9.20 -14.83 -11.78
C ARG A 75 -8.22 -15.65 -12.60
N LYS A 76 -7.52 -15.01 -13.54
CA LYS A 76 -6.59 -15.67 -14.46
C LYS A 76 -5.30 -16.12 -13.80
N TRP A 77 -4.73 -15.27 -12.95
CA TRP A 77 -3.37 -15.43 -12.44
C TRP A 77 -3.30 -15.87 -10.98
N VAL A 78 -4.41 -15.87 -10.25
CA VAL A 78 -4.49 -16.33 -8.86
C VAL A 78 -5.47 -17.50 -8.74
N GLU A 79 -6.76 -17.30 -9.06
CA GLU A 79 -7.80 -18.30 -8.78
C GLU A 79 -7.72 -19.54 -9.68
N ALA A 80 -7.21 -19.39 -10.91
CA ALA A 80 -7.01 -20.48 -11.86
C ALA A 80 -5.66 -21.21 -11.70
N ARG A 81 -4.88 -20.89 -10.67
CA ARG A 81 -3.49 -21.37 -10.48
C ARG A 81 -3.28 -21.94 -9.07
N PRO A 82 -2.21 -22.72 -8.84
CA PRO A 82 -1.89 -23.19 -7.49
C PRO A 82 -1.79 -22.03 -6.48
N PRO A 83 -2.53 -22.06 -5.35
CA PRO A 83 -2.65 -20.89 -4.48
C PRO A 83 -1.33 -20.34 -3.93
N ALA A 84 -0.36 -21.22 -3.66
CA ALA A 84 0.94 -20.85 -3.10
C ALA A 84 1.80 -20.00 -4.07
N GLU A 85 1.53 -20.03 -5.38
CA GLU A 85 2.28 -19.26 -6.38
C GLU A 85 2.22 -17.74 -6.11
N ASN A 86 1.11 -17.28 -5.53
CA ASN A 86 0.85 -15.86 -5.28
C ASN A 86 1.08 -15.43 -3.82
N LEU A 87 1.50 -16.35 -2.95
CA LEU A 87 1.62 -16.09 -1.51
C LEU A 87 2.63 -14.98 -1.20
N LEU A 88 3.83 -15.04 -1.79
CA LEU A 88 4.89 -14.06 -1.53
C LEU A 88 4.52 -12.66 -2.04
N PHE A 89 3.80 -12.59 -3.16
CA PHE A 89 3.28 -11.34 -3.70
C PHE A 89 2.27 -10.72 -2.73
N ALA A 90 1.29 -11.50 -2.26
CA ALA A 90 0.32 -11.02 -1.28
C ALA A 90 0.99 -10.55 0.03
N GLN A 91 1.99 -11.28 0.53
CA GLN A 91 2.77 -10.85 1.70
C GLN A 91 3.46 -9.51 1.48
N ALA A 92 4.12 -9.32 0.33
CA ALA A 92 4.83 -8.07 0.01
C ALA A 92 3.86 -6.89 -0.12
N ILE A 93 2.75 -7.07 -0.84
CA ILE A 93 1.73 -6.04 -1.06
C ILE A 93 1.11 -5.60 0.27
N LEU A 94 0.68 -6.55 1.11
CA LEU A 94 0.06 -6.23 2.40
C LEU A 94 1.06 -5.61 3.38
N THR A 95 2.31 -6.08 3.38
CA THR A 95 3.38 -5.47 4.19
C THR A 95 3.61 -4.02 3.78
N ALA A 96 3.69 -3.73 2.47
CA ALA A 96 3.84 -2.36 1.99
C ALA A 96 2.64 -1.48 2.36
N GLY A 97 1.42 -2.01 2.27
CA GLY A 97 0.19 -1.32 2.67
C GLY A 97 0.11 -0.97 4.16
N ILE A 98 0.66 -1.83 5.04
CA ILE A 98 0.61 -1.64 6.49
C ILE A 98 1.81 -0.85 7.02
N VAL A 99 3.01 -1.16 6.53
CA VAL A 99 4.28 -0.65 7.09
C VAL A 99 4.84 0.52 6.26
N GLY A 100 4.55 0.54 4.95
CA GLY A 100 5.16 1.43 3.96
C GLY A 100 6.12 0.70 3.02
N ALA A 101 6.45 1.32 1.89
CA ALA A 101 7.31 0.72 0.88
C ALA A 101 8.80 0.70 1.34
N PRO A 102 9.61 -0.33 0.97
CA PRO A 102 10.98 -0.48 1.44
C PRO A 102 11.93 0.69 1.11
N ASP A 103 11.74 1.36 -0.03
CA ASP A 103 12.63 2.43 -0.52
C ASP A 103 12.27 3.83 0.02
N GLU A 104 11.29 3.91 0.91
CA GLU A 104 10.76 5.18 1.40
C GLU A 104 11.54 5.66 2.64
N LYS A 105 12.57 6.51 2.41
CA LYS A 105 13.26 7.22 3.50
C LYS A 105 12.23 8.03 4.32
N PRO A 106 12.21 7.96 5.66
CA PRO A 106 11.39 8.85 6.48
C PRO A 106 11.74 10.31 6.13
N GLY A 107 10.74 11.09 5.70
CA GLY A 107 10.97 12.43 5.15
C GLY A 107 11.60 13.41 6.13
N GLU A 108 12.44 14.31 5.62
CA GLU A 108 12.69 15.62 6.24
C GLU A 108 11.65 16.64 5.74
N PRO A 109 11.28 17.64 6.55
CA PRO A 109 10.22 18.59 6.22
C PRO A 109 10.73 19.64 5.23
N ASP A 110 10.18 19.68 4.02
CA ASP A 110 10.32 20.86 3.15
C ASP A 110 9.43 22.00 3.67
N ALA A 111 9.86 22.60 4.78
CA ALA A 111 9.49 23.93 5.19
C ALA A 111 10.61 24.90 4.79
N ALA A 112 10.83 25.07 3.49
CA ALA A 112 11.76 26.06 2.97
C ALA A 112 11.21 26.74 1.71
N ASN A 113 10.14 27.54 1.88
CA ASN A 113 10.01 28.74 1.05
C ASN A 113 9.28 29.88 1.79
N GLN A 114 9.89 30.39 2.86
CA GLN A 114 9.72 31.81 3.21
C GLN A 114 11.03 32.53 2.86
N LYS A 115 11.18 32.94 1.60
CA LYS A 115 12.09 34.04 1.27
C LYS A 115 11.35 35.37 1.50
N GLY A 116 11.82 36.11 2.50
CA GLY A 116 11.86 37.57 2.46
C GLY A 116 10.77 38.30 3.23
N ALA A 117 11.05 38.61 4.50
CA ALA A 117 11.07 39.99 5.03
C ALA A 117 11.17 39.91 6.56
N MET A 118 12.36 40.16 7.13
CA MET A 118 12.44 40.59 8.52
C MET A 118 12.26 42.11 8.54
N PRO A 119 11.17 42.67 9.10
CA PRO A 119 11.21 44.04 9.56
C PRO A 119 12.02 44.11 10.86
N SER A 120 13.13 44.83 10.79
CA SER A 120 13.97 45.21 11.93
C SER A 120 13.14 45.88 13.02
N THR A 121 13.04 45.28 14.20
CA THR A 121 12.44 45.93 15.38
C THR A 121 13.53 46.65 16.16
N THR A 122 13.64 47.97 15.96
CA THR A 122 14.30 48.88 16.91
C THR A 122 13.29 49.22 18.01
N PHE A 123 13.60 48.86 19.26
CA PHE A 123 12.88 49.36 20.44
C PHE A 123 13.58 50.63 20.95
N PRO A 124 12.90 51.78 21.08
CA PRO A 124 13.44 52.92 21.83
C PRO A 124 13.24 52.70 23.34
N THR A 125 14.29 52.94 24.12
CA THR A 125 14.24 53.00 25.59
C THR A 125 13.91 54.43 26.01
N GLU A 126 12.78 54.63 26.70
CA GLU A 126 12.48 55.88 27.38
C GLU A 126 13.34 56.02 28.65
N SER A 127 13.88 57.23 28.85
CA SER A 127 14.54 57.68 30.10
C SER A 127 13.57 58.47 30.95
#